data_AF-A0A959H1D9-F1
#
_entry.id   AF-A0A959H1D9-F1
#
_cell.length_a   1.000
_cell.length_b   1.000
_cell.length_c   1.000
_cell.angle_alpha   90.00
_cell.angle_beta   90.00
_cell.angle_gamma   90.00
#
_symmetry.space_group_name_H-M   'P 1'
#
loop_
_entity.id
_entity.type
_entity.pdbx_description
1 polymer ?
#
loop_
_entity_poly.entity_id
_entity_poly.type
_entity_poly.pdbx_seq_one_letter_code
_entity_poly.pdbx_strand_id
1 'polypeptide(L)'
;HGVYEVPEAWREKAAGMSRKLGIRRAVTLMESALVHTPMALGWLKPFVLFPVGMINRLGPDEVEAVLAHEMAHIARRDWIYNLLQAFIETLFYYHPAVWWISMVVRRERENSCDDAALAATGNRIAYAKALVQVQEMAKPAPVPALALGMGGSRRFLLLERIRRILNQPQQKSQVMEKFIATAILLVLLVLVGLRANHNSTLGEAFAQITEMPRTLLGINDDDLAMEADSLKPNR
;
A
#
# COMPACT_ATOMS: atom_id res chain seq x y z
N HIS A 1 14.19 15.95 32.18
CA HIS A 1 13.24 16.59 33.10
C HIS A 1 12.18 17.24 32.23
N GLY A 2 10.89 16.94 32.43
CA GLY A 2 9.82 17.42 31.55
C GLY A 2 8.79 16.36 31.16
N VAL A 3 8.69 15.27 31.93
CA VAL A 3 7.60 14.31 31.86
C VAL A 3 6.76 14.47 33.13
N TYR A 4 5.46 14.69 32.99
CA TYR A 4 4.53 14.91 34.11
C TYR A 4 3.45 13.83 34.14
N GLU A 5 2.98 13.47 35.33
CA GLU A 5 1.85 12.56 35.47
C GLU A 5 0.53 13.24 35.08
N VAL A 6 -0.32 12.50 34.37
CA VAL A 6 -1.64 12.97 33.94
C VAL A 6 -2.64 12.81 35.10
N PRO A 7 -3.65 13.70 35.25
CA PRO A 7 -4.68 13.60 36.29
C PRO A 7 -5.34 12.21 36.37
N GLU A 8 -5.75 11.82 37.58
CA GLU A 8 -6.25 10.47 37.89
C GLU A 8 -7.45 10.04 37.03
N ALA A 9 -8.35 10.97 36.73
CA ALA A 9 -9.50 10.73 35.85
C ALA A 9 -9.09 10.16 34.47
N TRP A 10 -7.96 10.60 33.92
CA TRP A 10 -7.45 10.09 32.65
C TRP A 10 -6.80 8.72 32.79
N ARG A 11 -6.20 8.42 33.94
CA ARG A 11 -5.65 7.08 34.24
C ARG A 11 -6.77 6.03 34.30
N GLU A 12 -7.90 6.37 34.93
CA GLU A 12 -9.07 5.50 34.96
C GLU A 12 -9.66 5.27 33.56
N LYS A 13 -9.79 6.32 32.75
CA LYS A 13 -10.25 6.21 31.36
C LYS A 13 -9.31 5.34 30.53
N ALA A 14 -7.99 5.51 30.64
CA ALA A 14 -7.02 4.62 30.00
C ALA A 14 -7.13 3.17 30.46
N ALA A 15 -7.36 2.91 31.74
CA ALA A 15 -7.59 1.55 32.23
C ALA A 15 -8.86 0.93 31.63
N GLY A 16 -9.96 1.69 31.56
CA GLY A 16 -11.19 1.27 30.89
C GLY A 16 -11.00 0.97 29.40
N MET A 17 -10.27 1.84 28.72
CA MET A 17 -9.96 1.71 27.30
C MET A 17 -9.03 0.54 27.00
N SER A 18 -8.07 0.26 27.90
CA SER A 18 -7.18 -0.90 27.80
C SER A 18 -7.98 -2.19 27.74
N ARG A 19 -9.05 -2.29 28.55
CA ARG A 19 -9.95 -3.45 28.54
C ARG A 19 -10.71 -3.57 27.22
N LYS A 20 -11.27 -2.47 26.71
CA LYS A 20 -12.00 -2.44 25.42
C LYS A 20 -11.11 -2.85 24.24
N LEU A 21 -9.84 -2.43 24.24
CA LEU A 21 -8.86 -2.73 23.20
C LEU A 21 -8.10 -4.05 23.41
N GLY A 22 -8.40 -4.81 24.48
CA GLY A 22 -7.74 -6.09 24.76
C GLY A 22 -6.27 -5.98 25.20
N ILE A 23 -5.85 -4.82 25.68
CA ILE A 23 -4.48 -4.58 26.17
C ILE A 23 -4.34 -5.19 27.56
N ARG A 24 -3.50 -6.22 27.68
CA ARG A 24 -3.26 -6.94 28.95
C ARG A 24 -2.28 -6.24 29.90
N ARG A 25 -1.48 -5.30 29.39
CA ARG A 25 -0.44 -4.59 30.14
C ARG A 25 -0.97 -3.24 30.59
N ALA A 26 -0.55 -2.78 31.77
CA ALA A 26 -0.85 -1.43 32.20
C ALA A 26 -0.17 -0.42 31.25
N VAL A 27 -0.97 0.48 30.69
CA VAL A 27 -0.49 1.59 29.85
C VAL A 27 -0.32 2.81 30.74
N THR A 28 0.88 3.37 30.79
CA THR A 28 1.14 4.59 31.56
C THR A 28 0.86 5.83 30.71
N LEU A 29 0.14 6.80 31.28
CA LEU A 29 -0.10 8.09 30.65
C LEU A 29 0.85 9.15 31.20
N MET A 30 1.46 9.91 30.31
CA MET A 30 2.45 10.92 30.64
C MET A 30 2.28 12.15 29.75
N GLU A 31 2.52 13.34 30.28
CA GLU A 31 2.68 14.56 29.46
C GLU A 31 4.15 14.86 29.24
N SER A 32 4.54 15.36 28.06
CA SER A 32 5.91 15.78 27.78
C SER A 32 5.96 17.08 26.98
N ALA A 33 6.86 17.98 27.39
CA ALA A 33 7.10 19.25 26.68
C ALA A 33 7.94 19.06 25.40
N LEU A 34 8.58 17.90 25.24
CA LEU A 34 9.48 17.60 24.13
C LEU A 34 8.75 17.01 22.91
N VAL A 35 7.49 16.56 23.10
CA VAL A 35 6.67 16.02 22.01
C VAL A 35 5.66 17.06 21.55
N HIS A 36 5.39 17.08 20.25
CA HIS A 36 4.45 18.01 19.63
C HIS A 36 3.17 17.32 19.13
N THR A 37 3.16 16.00 19.13
CA THR A 37 2.01 15.15 18.82
C THR A 37 1.88 14.07 19.89
N PRO A 38 0.66 13.54 20.12
CA PRO A 38 0.47 12.32 20.90
C PRO A 38 1.30 11.19 20.30
N MET A 39 1.89 10.36 21.15
CA MET A 39 2.66 9.21 20.71
C MET A 39 2.57 8.05 21.69
N ALA A 40 2.22 6.87 21.19
CA ALA A 40 2.38 5.60 21.87
C ALA A 40 3.80 5.01 21.71
N LEU A 41 4.42 4.63 22.82
CA LEU A 41 5.78 4.08 22.86
C LEU A 41 5.90 2.90 23.84
N GLY A 42 6.96 2.10 23.65
CA GLY A 42 7.38 1.06 24.58
C GLY A 42 6.82 -0.34 24.29
N TRP A 43 7.70 -1.34 24.28
CA TRP A 43 7.29 -2.75 24.11
C TRP A 43 6.86 -3.40 25.43
N LEU A 44 7.51 -3.10 26.57
CA LEU A 44 7.47 -3.94 27.80
C LEU A 44 6.57 -3.25 28.82
N LYS A 45 6.80 -1.94 28.95
CA LYS A 45 5.99 -0.99 29.69
C LYS A 45 5.46 0.01 28.68
N PRO A 46 4.31 -0.26 28.05
CA PRO A 46 3.75 0.65 27.07
C PRO A 46 3.31 1.94 27.77
N PHE A 47 3.58 3.08 27.15
CA PHE A 47 3.16 4.38 27.66
C PHE A 47 2.72 5.27 26.49
N VAL A 48 1.78 6.16 26.78
CA VAL A 48 1.29 7.18 25.83
C VAL A 48 1.73 8.54 26.32
N LEU A 49 2.42 9.28 25.46
CA LEU A 49 2.86 10.63 25.71
C LEU A 49 1.89 11.61 25.06
N PHE A 50 1.41 12.57 25.85
CA PHE A 50 0.70 13.76 25.37
C PHE A 50 1.61 14.98 25.38
N PRO A 51 1.54 15.86 24.38
CA PRO A 51 2.13 17.19 24.47
C PRO A 51 1.52 17.97 25.64
N VAL A 52 2.36 18.65 26.42
CA VAL A 52 1.90 19.48 27.55
C VAL A 52 0.87 20.49 27.06
N GLY A 53 -0.28 20.53 27.74
CA GLY A 53 -1.38 21.46 27.44
C GLY A 53 -2.30 21.01 26.30
N MET A 54 -2.04 19.88 25.63
CA MET A 54 -2.95 19.33 24.62
C MET A 54 -4.27 18.88 25.23
N ILE A 55 -4.22 18.19 26.37
CA ILE A 55 -5.41 17.71 27.09
C ILE A 55 -6.35 18.88 27.46
N ASN A 56 -5.77 20.06 27.77
CA ASN A 56 -6.54 21.26 28.14
C ASN A 56 -7.15 22.00 26.93
N ARG A 57 -6.69 21.71 25.71
CA ARG A 57 -7.19 22.34 24.47
C ARG A 57 -8.28 21.52 23.79
N LEU A 58 -8.35 20.23 24.10
CA LEU A 58 -9.32 19.29 23.55
C LEU A 58 -10.49 19.10 24.52
N GLY A 59 -11.69 18.87 23.98
CA GLY A 59 -12.83 18.42 24.77
C GLY A 59 -12.61 17.01 25.34
N PRO A 60 -13.34 16.60 26.40
CA PRO A 60 -13.16 15.29 27.01
C PRO A 60 -13.29 14.11 26.02
N ASP A 61 -14.30 14.14 25.16
CA ASP A 61 -14.52 13.12 24.12
C ASP A 61 -13.41 13.11 23.06
N GLU A 62 -12.82 14.27 22.78
CA GLU A 62 -11.74 14.42 21.80
C GLU A 62 -10.43 13.84 22.34
N VAL A 63 -10.12 14.11 23.62
CA VAL A 63 -8.96 13.50 24.31
C VAL A 63 -9.14 11.98 24.39
N GLU A 64 -10.34 11.49 24.71
CA GLU A 64 -10.63 10.06 24.71
C GLU A 64 -10.40 9.44 23.33
N ALA A 65 -10.82 10.12 22.27
CA ALA A 65 -10.66 9.61 20.92
C ALA A 65 -9.19 9.56 20.48
N VAL A 66 -8.39 10.57 20.83
CA VAL A 66 -6.94 10.58 20.60
C VAL A 66 -6.26 9.49 21.43
N LEU A 67 -6.61 9.36 22.70
CA LEU A 67 -6.10 8.31 23.57
C LEU A 67 -6.40 6.92 23.02
N ALA A 68 -7.62 6.70 22.52
CA ALA A 68 -8.02 5.44 21.92
C ALA A 68 -7.19 5.09 20.68
N HIS A 69 -6.87 6.10 19.87
CA HIS A 69 -5.99 5.94 18.70
C HIS A 69 -4.58 5.52 19.10
N GLU A 70 -3.95 6.25 20.04
CA GLU A 70 -2.60 5.90 20.50
C GLU A 70 -2.55 4.53 21.16
N MET A 71 -3.57 4.20 21.96
CA MET A 71 -3.69 2.87 22.57
C MET A 71 -3.93 1.76 21.54
N ALA A 72 -4.58 2.06 20.41
CA ALA A 72 -4.73 1.10 19.32
C ALA A 72 -3.38 0.70 18.71
N HIS A 73 -2.43 1.63 18.57
CA HIS A 73 -1.06 1.30 18.14
C HIS A 73 -0.37 0.32 19.12
N ILE A 74 -0.59 0.51 20.43
CA ILE A 74 -0.07 -0.40 21.46
C ILE A 74 -0.71 -1.77 21.35
N ALA A 75 -2.05 -1.82 21.27
CA ALA A 75 -2.82 -3.07 21.17
C ALA A 75 -2.38 -3.91 19.96
N ARG A 76 -2.14 -3.25 18.83
CA ARG A 76 -1.74 -3.87 17.56
C ARG A 76 -0.24 -4.12 17.43
N ARG A 77 0.57 -3.70 18.41
CA ARG A 77 2.03 -3.86 18.44
C ARG A 77 2.70 -3.25 17.21
N ASP A 78 2.28 -2.05 16.87
CA ASP A 78 2.69 -1.33 15.64
C ASP A 78 4.20 -1.12 15.51
N TRP A 79 4.94 -1.14 16.61
CA TRP A 79 6.39 -1.11 16.61
C TRP A 79 7.05 -2.27 15.83
N ILE A 80 6.43 -3.46 15.79
CA ILE A 80 6.93 -4.62 15.03
C ILE A 80 6.86 -4.33 13.54
N TYR A 81 5.72 -3.81 13.09
CA TYR A 81 5.50 -3.44 11.70
C TYR A 81 6.41 -2.28 11.28
N ASN A 82 6.62 -1.30 12.16
CA ASN A 82 7.61 -0.23 11.93
C ASN A 82 9.03 -0.79 11.76
N LEU A 83 9.44 -1.73 12.61
CA LEU A 83 10.77 -2.33 12.54
C LEU A 83 10.96 -3.16 11.27
N LEU A 84 9.98 -4.02 10.95
CA LEU A 84 10.00 -4.84 9.74
C LEU A 84 10.02 -3.97 8.48
N GLN A 85 9.20 -2.92 8.47
CA GLN A 85 9.16 -1.97 7.36
C GLN A 85 10.49 -1.23 7.21
N ALA A 86 11.08 -0.73 8.30
CA ALA A 86 12.38 -0.08 8.25
C ALA A 86 13.48 -1.02 7.73
N PHE A 87 13.44 -2.29 8.14
CA PHE A 87 14.37 -3.31 7.64
C PHE A 87 14.21 -3.55 6.14
N ILE A 88 12.98 -3.73 5.65
CA ILE A 88 12.67 -3.92 4.23
C ILE A 88 13.05 -2.68 3.41
N GLU A 89 12.70 -1.48 3.87
CA GLU A 89 13.06 -0.20 3.21
C GLU A 89 14.57 -0.01 3.17
N THR A 90 15.31 -0.45 4.19
CA THR A 90 16.79 -0.38 4.20
C THR A 90 17.41 -1.34 3.20
N LEU A 91 16.93 -2.59 3.13
CA LEU A 91 17.44 -3.59 2.19
C LEU A 91 17.11 -3.27 0.73
N PHE A 92 15.90 -2.76 0.48
CA PHE A 92 15.37 -2.48 -0.85
C PHE A 92 15.24 -0.98 -1.11
N TYR A 93 16.14 -0.17 -0.56
CA TYR A 93 16.08 1.29 -0.66
C TYR A 93 16.05 1.80 -2.11
N TYR A 94 16.56 1.02 -3.07
CA TYR A 94 16.58 1.35 -4.49
C TYR A 94 15.31 0.93 -5.26
N HIS A 95 14.40 0.16 -4.65
CA HIS A 95 13.26 -0.42 -5.35
C HIS A 95 11.99 0.45 -5.21
N PRO A 96 11.50 1.14 -6.26
CA PRO A 96 10.37 2.06 -6.17
C PRO A 96 9.07 1.37 -5.70
N ALA A 97 8.83 0.12 -6.08
CA ALA A 97 7.65 -0.61 -5.60
C ALA A 97 7.67 -0.87 -4.09
N VAL A 98 8.84 -0.99 -3.46
CA VAL A 98 8.93 -1.19 -2.01
C VAL A 98 8.53 0.10 -1.28
N TRP A 99 8.95 1.26 -1.78
CA TRP A 99 8.49 2.55 -1.26
C TRP A 99 6.97 2.71 -1.39
N TRP A 100 6.40 2.31 -2.53
CA TRP A 100 4.95 2.33 -2.73
C TRP A 100 4.23 1.43 -1.71
N ILE A 101 4.58 0.14 -1.66
CA ILE A 101 3.96 -0.82 -0.76
C ILE A 101 4.07 -0.33 0.68
N SER A 102 5.24 0.19 1.04
CA SER A 102 5.51 0.82 2.33
C SER A 102 4.55 1.97 2.65
N MET A 103 4.27 2.85 1.69
CA MET A 103 3.27 3.91 1.85
C MET A 103 1.85 3.35 2.05
N VAL A 104 1.48 2.32 1.30
CA VAL A 104 0.16 1.66 1.43
C VAL A 104 0.01 0.99 2.80
N VAL A 105 1.03 0.26 3.25
CA VAL A 105 1.04 -0.39 4.57
C VAL A 105 0.91 0.64 5.70
N ARG A 106 1.63 1.76 5.61
CA ARG A 106 1.50 2.86 6.60
C ARG A 106 0.07 3.40 6.63
N ARG A 107 -0.56 3.63 5.47
CA ARG A 107 -1.93 4.13 5.37
C ARG A 107 -2.95 3.15 5.97
N GLU A 108 -2.83 1.87 5.66
CA GLU A 108 -3.75 0.84 6.18
C GLU A 108 -3.61 0.64 7.70
N ARG A 109 -2.41 0.86 8.25
CA ARG A 109 -2.19 0.84 9.70
C ARG A 109 -2.92 1.97 10.40
N GLU A 110 -2.81 3.19 9.89
CA GLU A 110 -3.55 4.34 10.40
C GLU A 110 -5.06 4.10 10.31
N ASN A 111 -5.55 3.59 9.17
CA ASN A 111 -6.97 3.25 8.98
C ASN A 111 -7.45 2.21 10.00
N SER A 112 -6.65 1.18 10.26
CA SER A 112 -6.98 0.16 11.24
C SER A 112 -6.99 0.69 12.68
N CYS A 113 -6.12 1.65 13.01
CA CYS A 113 -6.09 2.28 14.32
C CYS A 113 -7.28 3.22 14.51
N ASP A 114 -7.65 3.98 13.48
CA ASP A 114 -8.89 4.76 13.44
C ASP A 114 -10.12 3.89 13.72
N ASP A 115 -10.21 2.72 13.07
CA ASP A 115 -11.36 1.81 13.25
C ASP A 115 -11.44 1.25 14.66
N ALA A 116 -10.29 0.88 15.24
CA ALA A 116 -10.21 0.43 16.63
C ALA A 116 -10.57 1.56 17.62
N ALA A 117 -10.12 2.79 17.36
CA ALA A 117 -10.45 3.95 18.19
C ALA A 117 -11.95 4.25 18.14
N LEU A 118 -12.55 4.24 16.95
CA LEU A 118 -14.00 4.42 16.76
C LEU A 118 -14.81 3.31 17.43
N ALA A 119 -14.36 2.06 17.37
CA ALA A 119 -15.02 0.96 18.06
C ALA A 119 -14.97 1.11 19.59
N ALA A 120 -13.91 1.72 20.14
CA ALA A 120 -13.75 1.91 21.57
C ALA A 120 -14.55 3.11 22.14
N THR A 121 -14.67 4.20 21.37
CA THR A 121 -15.29 5.47 21.81
C THR A 121 -16.69 5.72 21.25
N GLY A 122 -17.00 5.23 20.05
CA GLY A 122 -18.31 5.36 19.41
C GLY A 122 -18.63 6.76 18.84
N ASN A 123 -17.86 7.80 19.12
CA ASN A 123 -18.15 9.17 18.69
C ASN A 123 -17.31 9.60 17.47
N ARG A 124 -17.87 9.44 16.27
CA ARG A 124 -17.21 9.78 14.99
C ARG A 124 -16.91 11.27 14.83
N ILE A 125 -17.81 12.14 15.28
CA ILE A 125 -17.67 13.60 15.12
C ILE A 125 -16.58 14.11 16.05
N ALA A 126 -16.59 13.69 17.33
CA ALA A 126 -15.53 14.05 18.27
C ALA A 126 -14.18 13.55 17.76
N TYR A 127 -14.11 12.34 17.21
CA TYR A 127 -12.86 11.82 16.66
C TYR A 127 -12.34 12.63 15.47
N ALA A 128 -13.20 12.92 14.49
CA ALA A 128 -12.82 13.74 13.34
C ALA A 128 -12.34 15.13 13.76
N LYS A 129 -13.02 15.76 14.73
CA LYS A 129 -12.63 17.06 15.27
C LYS A 129 -11.30 17.00 16.03
N ALA A 130 -11.07 15.93 16.78
CA ALA A 130 -9.81 15.71 17.48
C ALA A 130 -8.63 15.56 16.51
N LEU A 131 -8.80 14.80 15.42
CA LEU A 131 -7.76 14.63 14.38
C LEU A 131 -7.35 15.97 13.75
N VAL A 132 -8.33 16.85 13.43
CA VAL A 132 -8.04 18.18 12.91
C VAL A 132 -7.25 19.01 13.93
N GLN A 133 -7.72 19.07 15.16
CA GLN A 133 -7.08 19.86 16.21
C GLN A 133 -5.66 19.38 16.53
N VAL A 134 -5.44 18.07 16.63
CA VAL A 134 -4.10 17.50 16.84
C VAL A 134 -3.17 17.86 15.68
N GLN A 135 -3.66 17.78 14.43
CA GLN A 135 -2.86 18.13 13.27
C GLN A 135 -2.53 19.62 13.18
N GLU A 136 -3.43 20.51 13.63
CA GLU A 136 -3.19 21.95 13.71
C GLU A 136 -2.19 22.32 14.81
N MET A 137 -2.22 21.61 15.94
CA MET A 137 -1.26 21.79 17.03
C MET A 137 0.13 21.25 16.68
N ALA A 138 0.20 20.24 15.81
CA ALA A 138 1.45 19.69 15.31
C ALA A 138 2.19 20.74 14.47
N LYS A 139 3.27 21.32 15.01
CA LYS A 139 4.14 22.23 14.25
C LYS A 139 4.63 21.52 12.99
N PRO A 140 4.52 22.11 11.79
CA PRO A 140 5.15 21.54 10.61
C PRO A 140 6.65 21.44 10.89
N ALA A 141 7.20 20.23 10.79
CA ALA A 141 8.65 20.05 10.82
C ALA A 141 9.25 20.93 9.71
N PRO A 142 10.41 21.57 9.93
CA PRO A 142 11.08 22.33 8.89
C PRO A 142 11.39 21.37 7.74
N VAL A 143 10.60 21.48 6.67
CA VAL A 143 10.83 20.74 5.43
C VAL A 143 11.91 21.50 4.65
N PRO A 144 12.99 20.84 4.21
CA PRO A 144 13.96 21.46 3.31
C PRO A 144 13.22 22.07 2.11
N ALA A 145 13.69 23.21 1.60
CA ALA A 145 13.03 23.92 0.49
C ALA A 145 12.82 23.04 -0.77
N LEU A 146 13.62 21.98 -0.93
CA LEU A 146 13.51 21.00 -2.02
C LEU A 146 12.43 19.92 -1.79
N ALA A 147 11.84 19.82 -0.59
CA ALA A 147 10.84 18.82 -0.21
C ALA A 147 9.38 19.32 -0.37
N LEU A 148 9.16 20.28 -1.30
CA LEU A 148 7.89 21.00 -1.52
C LEU A 148 6.65 20.11 -1.75
N GLY A 149 6.81 18.83 -2.07
CA GLY A 149 5.69 17.88 -2.24
C GLY A 149 5.15 17.24 -0.95
N MET A 150 5.94 17.15 0.12
CA MET A 150 5.57 16.34 1.29
C MET A 150 4.49 16.98 2.18
N GLY A 151 4.39 18.31 2.19
CA GLY A 151 3.39 19.04 2.98
C GLY A 151 1.96 18.84 2.47
N GLY A 152 1.77 18.76 1.15
CA GLY A 152 0.47 18.49 0.52
C GLY A 152 -0.05 17.08 0.83
N SER A 153 0.84 16.07 0.83
CA SER A 153 0.48 14.69 1.15
C SER A 153 -0.09 14.54 2.56
N ARG A 154 0.45 15.23 3.57
CA ARG A 154 -0.07 15.12 4.96
C ARG A 154 -1.51 15.62 5.08
N ARG A 155 -1.81 16.79 4.50
CA ARG A 155 -3.18 17.34 4.50
C ARG A 155 -4.15 16.45 3.73
N PHE A 156 -3.71 15.93 2.58
CA PHE A 156 -4.51 15.00 1.79
C PHE A 156 -4.85 13.72 2.56
N LEU A 157 -3.86 13.11 3.22
CA LEU A 157 -4.05 11.89 4.03
C LEU A 157 -4.99 12.14 5.23
N LEU A 158 -4.87 13.29 5.89
CA LEU A 158 -5.79 13.67 6.96
C LEU A 158 -7.24 13.79 6.43
N LEU A 159 -7.44 14.50 5.31
CA LEU A 159 -8.77 14.67 4.72
C LEU A 159 -9.40 13.33 4.33
N GLU A 160 -8.61 12.41 3.80
CA GLU A 160 -9.07 11.07 3.49
C GLU A 160 -9.56 10.32 4.73
N ARG A 161 -8.76 10.33 5.81
CA ARG A 161 -9.14 9.72 7.10
C ARG A 161 -10.44 10.31 7.62
N ILE A 162 -10.58 11.64 7.62
CA ILE A 162 -11.80 12.33 8.06
C ILE A 162 -13.00 11.90 7.22
N ARG A 163 -12.88 11.90 5.88
CA ARG A 163 -13.96 11.45 5.00
C ARG A 163 -14.35 10.00 5.30
N ARG A 164 -13.37 9.13 5.58
CA ARG A 164 -13.59 7.71 5.87
C ARG A 164 -14.33 7.53 7.18
N ILE A 165 -13.88 8.22 8.23
CA ILE A 165 -14.48 8.20 9.57
C ILE A 165 -15.94 8.69 9.54
N LEU A 166 -16.21 9.73 8.74
CA LEU A 166 -17.55 10.31 8.57
C LEU A 166 -18.44 9.54 7.57
N ASN A 167 -18.02 8.36 7.11
CA ASN A 167 -18.73 7.54 6.12
C ASN A 167 -19.07 8.30 4.83
N GLN A 168 -18.26 9.29 4.44
CA GLN A 168 -18.42 9.95 3.15
C GLN A 168 -17.94 9.03 2.02
N PRO A 169 -18.61 9.06 0.85
CA PRO A 169 -18.20 8.25 -0.28
C PRO A 169 -16.77 8.58 -0.66
N GLN A 170 -15.88 7.60 -0.54
CA GLN A 170 -14.52 7.70 -1.01
C GLN A 170 -14.55 7.63 -2.53
N GLN A 171 -14.17 8.72 -3.21
CA GLN A 171 -13.87 8.64 -4.63
C GLN A 171 -12.61 7.79 -4.81
N LYS A 172 -12.80 6.48 -5.01
CA LYS A 172 -11.73 5.62 -5.50
C LYS A 172 -11.35 6.15 -6.88
N SER A 173 -10.16 6.73 -6.97
CA SER A 173 -9.61 7.11 -8.26
C SER A 173 -9.43 5.82 -9.07
N GLN A 174 -10.29 5.60 -10.07
CA GLN A 174 -10.16 4.51 -11.04
C GLN A 174 -8.89 4.65 -11.90
N VAL A 175 -8.08 5.68 -11.68
CA VAL A 175 -6.86 5.96 -12.43
C VAL A 175 -5.92 4.76 -12.36
N MET A 176 -5.76 4.14 -11.18
CA MET A 176 -4.95 2.93 -11.01
C MET A 176 -5.51 1.72 -11.78
N GLU A 177 -6.82 1.50 -11.69
CA GLU A 177 -7.50 0.40 -12.40
C GLU A 177 -7.36 0.59 -13.92
N LYS A 178 -7.49 1.82 -14.39
CA LYS A 178 -7.28 2.19 -15.80
C LYS A 178 -5.82 2.01 -16.22
N PHE A 179 -4.84 2.41 -15.40
CA PHE A 179 -3.42 2.18 -15.69
C PHE A 179 -3.05 0.70 -15.72
N ILE A 180 -3.59 -0.11 -14.81
CA ILE A 180 -3.37 -1.55 -14.81
C ILE A 180 -4.01 -2.17 -16.05
N ALA A 181 -5.25 -1.77 -16.38
CA ALA A 181 -5.93 -2.24 -17.58
C ALA A 181 -5.18 -1.86 -18.87
N THR A 182 -4.66 -0.63 -18.97
CA THR A 182 -3.86 -0.21 -20.14
C THR A 182 -2.51 -0.91 -20.20
N ALA A 183 -1.83 -1.13 -19.07
CA ALA A 183 -0.59 -1.89 -19.03
C ALA A 183 -0.79 -3.34 -19.47
N ILE A 184 -1.85 -4.00 -19.00
CA ILE A 184 -2.23 -5.36 -19.44
C ILE A 184 -2.52 -5.37 -20.94
N LEU A 185 -3.28 -4.40 -21.45
CA LEU A 185 -3.59 -4.27 -22.87
C LEU A 185 -2.33 -4.11 -23.72
N LEU A 186 -1.39 -3.27 -23.29
CA LEU A 186 -0.12 -3.06 -23.99
C LEU A 186 0.76 -4.31 -23.98
N VAL A 187 0.84 -5.03 -22.86
CA VAL A 187 1.57 -6.29 -22.78
C VAL A 187 0.95 -7.34 -23.71
N LEU A 188 -0.38 -7.45 -23.75
CA LEU A 188 -1.08 -8.34 -24.67
C LEU A 188 -0.80 -7.97 -26.14
N LEU A 189 -0.81 -6.69 -26.50
CA LEU A 189 -0.47 -6.23 -27.84
C LEU A 189 0.96 -6.59 -28.24
N VAL A 190 1.93 -6.42 -27.33
CA VAL A 190 3.32 -6.81 -27.57
C VAL A 190 3.44 -8.33 -27.78
N LEU A 191 2.78 -9.14 -26.95
CA LEU A 191 2.80 -10.60 -27.08
C LEU A 191 2.17 -11.08 -28.39
N VAL A 192 1.06 -10.47 -28.83
CA VAL A 192 0.43 -10.75 -30.12
C VAL A 192 1.34 -10.34 -31.28
N GLY A 193 1.99 -9.17 -31.21
CA GLY A 193 2.95 -8.72 -32.21
C GLY A 193 4.16 -9.66 -32.34
N LEU A 194 4.70 -10.14 -31.22
CA LEU A 194 5.80 -11.12 -31.21
C LEU A 194 5.37 -12.46 -31.83
N ARG A 195 4.14 -12.92 -31.56
CA ARG A 195 3.58 -14.14 -32.19
C ARG A 195 3.35 -13.98 -33.69
N ALA A 196 2.81 -12.84 -34.11
CA ALA A 196 2.56 -12.55 -35.52
C ALA A 196 3.86 -12.51 -36.34
N ASN A 197 4.93 -11.95 -35.77
CA ASN A 197 6.24 -11.86 -36.42
C ASN A 197 7.01 -13.20 -36.50
N HIS A 198 6.64 -14.20 -35.70
CA HIS A 198 7.25 -15.53 -35.74
C HIS A 198 6.68 -16.42 -36.86
N ASN A 199 5.41 -16.21 -37.25
CA ASN A 199 4.76 -17.03 -38.27
C ASN A 199 5.21 -16.67 -39.70
N SER A 200 5.63 -15.43 -39.94
CA SER A 200 6.19 -14.98 -41.23
C SER A 200 7.52 -15.67 -41.57
N THR A 201 8.36 -15.93 -40.56
CA THR A 201 9.68 -16.56 -40.76
C THR A 201 9.58 -18.04 -41.14
N LEU A 202 8.59 -18.77 -40.62
CA LEU A 202 8.34 -20.16 -41.03
C LEU A 202 7.68 -20.25 -42.41
N GLY A 203 6.75 -19.34 -42.72
CA GLY A 203 6.14 -19.27 -44.05
C GLY A 203 7.15 -19.03 -45.17
N GLU A 204 8.09 -18.10 -44.95
CA GLU A 204 9.19 -17.82 -45.88
C GLU A 204 10.18 -18.98 -45.99
N ALA A 205 10.53 -19.62 -44.86
CA ALA A 205 11.42 -20.79 -44.86
C ALA A 205 10.81 -22.01 -45.59
N PHE A 206 9.50 -22.27 -45.43
CA PHE A 206 8.81 -23.37 -46.13
C PHE A 206 8.60 -23.06 -47.63
N ALA A 207 8.37 -21.80 -48.01
CA ALA A 207 8.30 -21.39 -49.41
C ALA A 207 9.64 -21.64 -50.13
N GLN A 208 10.77 -21.35 -49.46
CA GLN A 208 12.12 -21.60 -49.99
C GLN A 208 12.45 -23.09 -50.18
N ILE A 209 11.91 -23.97 -49.32
CA ILE A 209 12.07 -25.42 -49.45
C ILE A 209 11.22 -25.99 -50.60
N THR A 210 10.07 -25.38 -50.89
CA THR A 210 9.14 -25.85 -51.93
C THR A 210 9.59 -25.44 -53.35
N GLU A 211 10.33 -24.35 -53.49
CA GLU A 211 10.93 -23.92 -54.77
C GLU A 211 12.32 -24.53 -55.06
N MET A 212 12.75 -25.54 -54.29
CA MET A 212 14.01 -26.21 -54.56
C MET A 212 13.94 -26.91 -55.93
N PRO A 213 14.84 -26.58 -56.88
CA PRO A 213 14.74 -27.08 -58.24
C PRO A 213 14.84 -28.61 -58.26
N ARG A 214 13.94 -29.27 -59.01
CA ARG A 214 13.84 -30.74 -59.13
C ARG A 214 15.15 -31.42 -59.54
N THR A 215 16.10 -30.67 -60.10
CA THR A 215 17.47 -31.11 -60.42
C THR A 215 18.27 -31.57 -59.19
N LEU A 216 17.94 -31.13 -57.98
CA LEU A 216 18.64 -31.51 -56.74
C LEU A 216 18.06 -32.75 -56.05
N LEU A 217 16.87 -33.19 -56.43
CA LEU A 217 16.21 -34.40 -55.92
C LEU A 217 16.57 -35.68 -56.71
N GLY A 218 17.42 -35.57 -57.73
CA GLY A 218 17.92 -36.72 -58.50
C GLY A 218 16.84 -37.48 -59.28
N ILE A 219 15.66 -36.88 -59.48
CA ILE A 219 14.59 -37.46 -60.29
C ILE A 219 14.84 -37.01 -61.74
N ASN A 220 15.51 -37.86 -62.52
CA ASN A 220 15.63 -37.68 -63.96
C ASN A 220 14.32 -38.11 -64.63
N ASP A 221 13.86 -37.34 -65.62
CA ASP A 221 12.65 -37.64 -66.40
C ASP A 221 12.76 -38.94 -67.23
N ASP A 222 13.96 -39.56 -67.29
CA ASP A 222 14.22 -40.80 -68.01
C ASP A 222 13.71 -42.07 -67.29
N ASP A 223 13.53 -42.03 -65.95
CA ASP A 223 13.08 -43.20 -65.18
C ASP A 223 11.56 -43.42 -65.23
N LEU A 224 10.78 -42.41 -65.63
CA LEU A 224 9.33 -42.52 -65.80
C LEU A 224 8.90 -42.99 -67.20
N ALA A 225 9.83 -43.02 -68.16
CA ALA A 225 9.56 -43.49 -69.51
C ALA A 225 9.58 -45.04 -69.64
N MET A 226 10.10 -45.76 -68.64
CA MET A 226 10.24 -47.23 -68.68
C MET A 226 9.05 -47.99 -68.08
N GLU A 227 8.20 -47.35 -67.28
CA GLU A 227 7.05 -48.01 -66.62
C GLU A 227 5.71 -47.80 -67.35
N ALA A 228 5.66 -46.92 -68.36
CA ALA A 228 4.44 -46.64 -69.13
C ALA A 228 4.22 -47.50 -70.39
N ASP A 229 5.18 -48.36 -70.79
CA ASP A 229 5.07 -49.21 -72.00
C ASP A 229 4.76 -50.70 -71.71
N SER A 230 4.63 -51.10 -70.44
CA SER A 230 4.32 -52.49 -70.04
C SER A 230 2.83 -52.76 -69.71
N LEU A 231 1.96 -51.75 -69.84
CA LEU A 231 0.51 -51.85 -69.60
C LEU A 231 -0.29 -51.33 -70.81
N LYS A 232 -0.07 -51.97 -71.98
CA LYS A 232 -1.06 -51.94 -73.07
C LYS A 232 -1.80 -53.29 -73.14
N PRO A 233 -3.14 -53.27 -73.22
CA PRO A 233 -3.96 -54.47 -73.10
C PRO A 233 -3.82 -55.36 -74.33
N ASN A 234 -3.66 -56.67 -74.11
CA ASN A 234 -3.73 -57.65 -75.19
C ASN A 234 -5.19 -57.89 -75.60
N ARG A 235 -5.39 -58.02 -76.92
CA ARG A 235 -6.65 -58.29 -77.60
C ARG A 235 -7.32 -59.58 -77.15
#